data_AF-A0A146K7W6-F1
#
_entry.id   AF-A0A146K7W6-F1
#
_cell.length_a   1.000
_cell.length_b   1.000
_cell.length_c   1.000
_cell.angle_alpha   90.00
_cell.angle_beta   90.00
_cell.angle_gamma   90.00
#
_symmetry.space_group_name_H-M   'P 1'
#
loop_
_entity.id
_entity.type
_entity.pdbx_description
1 polymer ?
#
loop_
_entity_poly.entity_id
_entity_poly.type
_entity_poly.pdbx_seq_one_letter_code
_entity_poly.pdbx_strand_id
1 'polypeptide(L)'
;NLPPILWVDQAFLHKQMQMQKLYLVTGRNVEVVKAKAFANCYHLRKAEFPRIRIVEEESFASCTKLEEFAGKPEVVKEQGFSYCLNLQNIDLSNAKTIGSYAFYFCNNLTHVDL
;
A
#
# COMPACT_ATOMS: atom_id res chain seq x y z
N ASN A 1 34.72 11.12 -2.58
CA ASN A 1 33.63 11.55 -3.50
C ASN A 1 32.54 10.48 -3.53
N LEU A 2 31.60 10.57 -2.59
CA LEU A 2 30.36 9.79 -2.60
C LEU A 2 29.21 10.73 -3.03
N PRO A 3 28.21 10.25 -3.79
CA PRO A 3 27.15 11.12 -4.30
C PRO A 3 26.24 11.63 -3.17
N PRO A 4 25.74 12.88 -3.26
CA PRO A 4 25.10 13.60 -2.16
C PRO A 4 23.63 13.23 -1.94
N ILE A 5 23.30 11.93 -1.90
CA ILE A 5 21.89 11.46 -1.74
C ILE A 5 21.68 10.60 -0.49
N LEU A 6 22.74 10.22 0.24
CA LEU A 6 22.63 9.36 1.43
C LEU A 6 22.24 10.08 2.74
N TRP A 7 21.82 11.35 2.70
CA TRP A 7 21.52 12.16 3.90
C TRP A 7 20.27 13.01 3.77
N VAL A 8 19.27 12.59 2.99
CA VAL A 8 17.92 13.12 3.21
C VAL A 8 17.33 12.30 4.35
N ASP A 9 17.53 12.83 5.56
CA ASP A 9 17.01 12.34 6.83
C ASP A 9 15.63 11.67 6.64
N GLN A 10 15.42 10.47 7.20
CA GLN A 10 14.14 9.75 7.08
C GLN A 10 12.96 10.62 7.55
N ALA A 11 13.21 11.56 8.46
CA ALA A 11 12.24 12.58 8.88
C ALA A 11 11.94 13.64 7.80
N PHE A 12 12.90 13.98 6.94
CA PHE A 12 12.74 14.93 5.83
C PHE A 12 11.94 14.30 4.66
N LEU A 13 12.14 13.00 4.39
CA LEU A 13 11.27 12.21 3.50
C LEU A 13 9.86 12.06 4.10
N HIS A 14 9.73 11.81 5.41
CA HIS A 14 8.42 11.73 6.08
C HIS A 14 7.62 13.03 6.02
N LYS A 15 8.31 14.19 6.09
CA LYS A 15 7.68 15.52 6.03
C LYS A 15 7.39 15.98 4.59
N GLN A 16 8.15 15.54 3.59
CA GLN A 16 7.86 15.80 2.16
C GLN A 16 6.79 14.86 1.56
N MET A 17 6.58 13.66 2.11
CA MET A 17 5.46 12.79 1.71
C MET A 17 4.08 13.29 2.17
N GLN A 18 4.02 14.24 3.10
CA GLN A 18 2.79 14.98 3.44
C GLN A 18 2.44 16.08 2.40
N MET A 19 3.28 16.30 1.37
CA MET A 19 3.17 17.44 0.43
C MET A 19 3.33 17.08 -1.05
N GLN A 20 3.51 15.81 -1.42
CA GLN A 20 3.43 15.38 -2.83
C GLN A 20 2.16 14.59 -3.05
N LYS A 21 1.33 15.07 -3.99
CA LYS A 21 0.13 14.38 -4.48
C LYS A 21 0.55 13.10 -5.21
N LEU A 22 0.90 12.06 -4.47
CA LEU A 22 1.19 10.76 -5.04
C LEU A 22 -0.14 10.13 -5.46
N TYR A 23 -0.46 10.17 -6.75
CA TYR A 23 -1.70 9.62 -7.30
C TYR A 23 -1.56 8.15 -7.71
N LEU A 24 -0.35 7.74 -8.09
CA LEU A 24 0.00 6.42 -8.59
C LEU A 24 1.35 6.01 -8.01
N VAL A 25 1.46 4.75 -7.60
CA VAL A 25 2.75 4.10 -7.34
C VAL A 25 2.86 2.81 -8.14
N THR A 26 4.02 2.59 -8.76
CA THR A 26 4.32 1.37 -9.51
C THR A 26 5.63 0.76 -9.02
N GLY A 27 5.58 -0.48 -8.53
CA GLY A 27 6.73 -1.27 -8.09
C GLY A 27 6.88 -2.55 -8.90
N ARG A 28 7.39 -2.46 -10.13
CA ARG A 28 7.45 -3.60 -11.08
C ARG A 28 8.25 -4.82 -10.58
N ASN A 29 9.25 -4.58 -9.73
CA ASN A 29 10.11 -5.62 -9.15
C ASN A 29 10.08 -5.60 -7.61
N VAL A 30 9.04 -5.03 -7.02
CA VAL A 30 8.90 -4.96 -5.56
C VAL A 30 8.11 -6.18 -5.09
N GLU A 31 8.77 -7.03 -4.30
CA GLU A 31 8.14 -8.21 -3.69
C GLU A 31 7.55 -7.93 -2.30
N VAL A 32 8.02 -6.90 -1.62
CA VAL A 32 7.58 -6.53 -0.27
C VAL A 32 7.32 -5.03 -0.20
N VAL A 33 6.10 -4.66 0.16
CA VAL A 33 5.80 -3.30 0.61
C VAL A 33 5.98 -3.28 2.12
N LYS A 34 6.94 -2.49 2.59
CA LYS A 34 7.33 -2.42 4.00
C LYS A 34 6.25 -1.76 4.86
N ALA A 35 6.27 -2.07 6.15
CA ALA A 35 5.33 -1.52 7.12
C ALA A 35 5.22 0.01 7.01
N LYS A 36 3.99 0.51 7.00
CA LYS A 36 3.61 1.93 6.89
C LYS A 36 4.18 2.69 5.67
N ALA A 37 4.71 2.01 4.64
CA ALA A 37 5.36 2.67 3.50
C ALA A 37 4.48 3.69 2.75
N PHE A 38 3.17 3.42 2.67
CA PHE A 38 2.17 4.29 2.06
C PHE A 38 1.05 4.66 3.05
N ALA A 39 1.26 4.49 4.35
CA ALA A 39 0.26 4.88 5.34
C ALA A 39 -0.08 6.37 5.20
N ASN A 40 -1.37 6.71 5.29
CA ASN A 40 -1.90 8.07 5.18
C ASN A 40 -1.64 8.76 3.82
N CYS A 41 -1.38 8.00 2.75
CA CYS A 41 -1.33 8.53 1.39
C CYS A 41 -2.75 8.84 0.86
N TYR A 42 -3.40 9.86 1.42
CA TYR A 42 -4.80 10.24 1.16
C TYR A 42 -5.11 10.66 -0.29
N HIS A 43 -4.08 10.85 -1.12
CA HIS A 43 -4.20 11.18 -2.53
C HIS A 43 -3.92 10.02 -3.48
N LEU A 44 -3.42 8.89 -2.96
CA LEU A 44 -3.11 7.70 -3.75
C LEU A 44 -4.41 7.11 -4.28
N ARG A 45 -4.51 6.98 -5.61
CA ARG A 45 -5.67 6.38 -6.29
C ARG A 45 -5.36 5.00 -6.83
N LYS A 46 -4.10 4.75 -7.21
CA LYS A 46 -3.69 3.49 -7.83
C LYS A 46 -2.34 2.99 -7.30
N ALA A 47 -2.27 1.70 -7.05
CA ALA A 47 -1.06 1.00 -6.61
C ALA A 47 -0.84 -0.23 -7.49
N GLU A 48 0.30 -0.30 -8.18
CA GLU A 48 0.65 -1.37 -9.12
C GLU A 48 1.90 -2.11 -8.66
N PHE A 49 1.75 -3.35 -8.22
CA PHE A 49 2.84 -4.19 -7.75
C PHE A 49 2.70 -5.61 -8.33
N PRO A 50 3.07 -5.83 -9.61
CA PRO A 50 2.81 -7.10 -10.31
C PRO A 50 3.57 -8.30 -9.75
N ARG A 51 4.60 -8.08 -8.92
CA ARG A 51 5.40 -9.12 -8.26
C ARG A 51 5.24 -9.12 -6.75
N ILE A 52 4.24 -8.43 -6.21
CA ILE A 52 4.04 -8.34 -4.77
C ILE A 52 3.80 -9.72 -4.17
N ARG A 53 4.49 -9.99 -3.05
CA ARG A 53 4.30 -11.19 -2.24
C ARG A 53 3.81 -10.83 -0.85
N ILE A 54 4.35 -9.77 -0.25
CA ILE A 54 4.04 -9.38 1.12
C ILE A 54 3.64 -7.91 1.18
N VAL A 55 2.44 -7.65 1.71
CA VAL A 55 2.00 -6.34 2.18
C VAL A 55 2.13 -6.36 3.70
N GLU A 56 3.08 -5.58 4.24
CA GLU A 56 3.34 -5.54 5.67
C GLU A 56 2.33 -4.68 6.45
N GLU A 57 2.51 -4.64 7.77
CA GLU A 57 1.59 -3.96 8.70
C GLU A 57 1.34 -2.51 8.31
N GLU A 58 0.06 -2.14 8.26
CA GLU A 58 -0.39 -0.78 7.93
C GLU A 58 0.16 -0.20 6.61
N SER A 59 0.67 -1.03 5.70
CA SER A 59 1.39 -0.57 4.49
C SER A 59 0.62 0.46 3.67
N PHE A 60 -0.69 0.27 3.50
CA PHE A 60 -1.61 1.18 2.81
C PHE A 60 -2.70 1.71 3.75
N ALA A 61 -2.49 1.68 5.07
CA ALA A 61 -3.48 2.14 6.04
C ALA A 61 -3.90 3.59 5.76
N SER A 62 -5.20 3.85 5.78
CA SER A 62 -5.81 5.16 5.49
C SER A 62 -5.46 5.75 4.12
N CYS A 63 -5.15 4.93 3.11
CA CYS A 63 -5.18 5.37 1.71
C CYS A 63 -6.62 5.56 1.23
N THR A 64 -7.33 6.56 1.78
CA THR A 64 -8.78 6.72 1.65
C THR A 64 -9.26 6.89 0.20
N LYS A 65 -8.39 7.34 -0.71
CA LYS A 65 -8.68 7.49 -2.14
C LYS A 65 -8.18 6.34 -3.01
N LEU A 66 -7.56 5.30 -2.45
CA LEU A 66 -7.06 4.17 -3.23
C LEU A 66 -8.25 3.44 -3.84
N GLU A 67 -8.35 3.44 -5.16
CA GLU A 67 -9.43 2.82 -5.93
C GLU A 67 -9.01 1.45 -6.47
N GLU A 68 -7.75 1.31 -6.88
CA GLU A 68 -7.23 0.12 -7.55
C GLU A 68 -5.88 -0.33 -6.95
N PHE A 69 -5.83 -1.58 -6.50
CA PHE A 69 -4.58 -2.28 -6.16
C PHE A 69 -4.35 -3.42 -7.15
N ALA A 70 -3.38 -3.25 -8.05
CA ALA A 70 -2.99 -4.25 -9.04
C ALA A 70 -1.80 -5.07 -8.51
N GLY A 71 -2.09 -6.17 -7.84
CA GLY A 71 -1.12 -7.12 -7.31
C GLY A 71 -1.82 -8.31 -6.67
N LYS A 72 -1.09 -9.42 -6.50
CA LYS A 72 -1.64 -10.68 -5.94
C LYS A 72 -0.81 -11.16 -4.74
N PRO A 73 -0.92 -10.47 -3.59
CA PRO A 73 -0.06 -10.75 -2.44
C PRO A 73 -0.33 -12.15 -1.86
N GLU A 74 0.73 -12.84 -1.46
CA GLU A 74 0.63 -14.09 -0.70
C GLU A 74 0.30 -13.82 0.78
N VAL A 75 0.75 -12.68 1.31
CA VAL A 75 0.55 -12.27 2.70
C VAL A 75 0.11 -10.83 2.75
N VAL A 76 -1.01 -10.58 3.42
CA VAL A 76 -1.44 -9.24 3.84
C VAL A 76 -1.42 -9.21 5.36
N LYS A 77 -0.52 -8.43 5.97
CA LYS A 77 -0.40 -8.33 7.43
C LYS A 77 -1.50 -7.45 8.03
N GLU A 78 -1.48 -7.34 9.36
CA GLU A 78 -2.44 -6.55 10.14
C GLU A 78 -2.63 -5.14 9.57
N GLN A 79 -3.88 -4.73 9.42
CA GLN A 79 -4.28 -3.40 8.94
C GLN A 79 -3.69 -2.98 7.58
N GLY A 80 -3.17 -3.92 6.77
CA GLY A 80 -2.43 -3.65 5.53
C GLY A 80 -3.14 -2.70 4.55
N PHE A 81 -4.46 -2.77 4.46
CA PHE A 81 -5.34 -1.89 3.67
C PHE A 81 -6.47 -1.26 4.52
N SER A 82 -6.31 -1.18 5.85
CA SER A 82 -7.34 -0.58 6.71
C SER A 82 -7.69 0.84 6.26
N TYR A 83 -8.95 1.22 6.34
CA TYR A 83 -9.48 2.52 5.92
C TYR A 83 -9.19 2.91 4.44
N CYS A 84 -8.97 1.94 3.54
CA CYS A 84 -8.99 2.18 2.10
C CYS A 84 -10.44 2.31 1.59
N LEU A 85 -11.07 3.43 1.94
CA LEU A 85 -12.52 3.65 1.78
C LEU A 85 -13.03 3.49 0.34
N ASN A 86 -12.17 3.79 -0.65
CA ASN A 86 -12.51 3.74 -2.07
C ASN A 86 -12.04 2.48 -2.79
N LEU A 87 -11.37 1.54 -2.11
CA LEU A 87 -10.83 0.35 -2.77
C LEU A 87 -12.00 -0.55 -3.16
N GLN A 88 -12.16 -0.80 -4.46
CA GLN A 88 -13.33 -1.53 -4.99
C GLN A 88 -13.06 -3.01 -5.19
N ASN A 89 -11.85 -3.33 -5.63
CA ASN A 89 -11.47 -4.67 -6.06
C ASN A 89 -10.06 -4.98 -5.55
N ILE A 90 -9.84 -6.22 -5.12
CA ILE A 90 -8.51 -6.76 -4.83
C ILE A 90 -8.44 -8.24 -5.20
N ASP A 91 -7.34 -8.63 -5.83
CA ASP A 91 -7.07 -10.02 -6.18
C ASP A 91 -6.24 -10.69 -5.07
N LEU A 92 -6.88 -11.60 -4.33
CA LEU A 92 -6.28 -12.39 -3.25
C LEU A 92 -6.19 -13.87 -3.62
N SER A 93 -6.23 -14.23 -4.90
CA SER A 93 -6.14 -15.63 -5.37
C SER A 93 -4.84 -16.34 -4.98
N ASN A 94 -3.80 -15.59 -4.61
CA ASN A 94 -2.54 -16.12 -4.09
C ASN A 94 -2.42 -16.06 -2.55
N ALA A 95 -3.40 -15.46 -1.86
CA ALA A 95 -3.29 -15.14 -0.45
C ALA A 95 -3.34 -16.41 0.42
N LYS A 96 -2.30 -16.59 1.22
CA LYS A 96 -2.17 -17.66 2.21
C LYS A 96 -2.42 -17.16 3.63
N THR A 97 -2.26 -15.85 3.85
CA THR A 97 -2.40 -15.24 5.18
C THR A 97 -2.97 -13.84 5.04
N ILE A 98 -4.08 -13.59 5.76
CA ILE A 98 -4.71 -12.28 5.88
C ILE A 98 -4.75 -11.94 7.38
N GLY A 99 -4.06 -10.87 7.74
CA GLY A 99 -3.95 -10.40 9.12
C GLY A 99 -5.22 -9.74 9.62
N SER A 100 -5.29 -9.59 10.95
CA SER A 100 -6.37 -8.88 11.63
C SER A 100 -6.62 -7.51 11.00
N TYR A 101 -7.88 -7.15 10.79
CA TYR A 101 -8.27 -5.83 10.29
C TYR A 101 -7.63 -5.41 8.95
N ALA A 102 -7.08 -6.35 8.16
CA ALA A 102 -6.38 -6.06 6.91
C ALA A 102 -7.21 -5.19 5.95
N PHE A 103 -8.53 -5.37 5.93
CA PHE A 103 -9.48 -4.60 5.12
C PHE A 103 -10.54 -3.87 5.97
N TYR A 104 -10.21 -3.53 7.22
CA TYR A 104 -11.13 -2.84 8.12
C TYR A 104 -11.58 -1.49 7.52
N PHE A 105 -12.88 -1.18 7.55
CA PHE A 105 -13.48 0.00 6.92
C PHE A 105 -13.21 0.16 5.41
N CYS A 106 -12.93 -0.92 4.67
CA CYS A 106 -12.94 -0.90 3.19
C CYS A 106 -14.40 -0.93 2.68
N ASN A 107 -15.16 0.13 2.92
CA ASN A 107 -16.61 0.16 2.72
C ASN A 107 -17.07 -0.05 1.27
N ASN A 108 -16.22 0.28 0.29
CA ASN A 108 -16.51 0.11 -1.13
C ASN A 108 -15.93 -1.19 -1.72
N LEU A 109 -15.30 -2.05 -0.91
CA LEU A 109 -14.73 -3.31 -1.38
C LEU A 109 -15.86 -4.31 -1.65
N THR A 110 -16.28 -4.39 -2.91
CA THR A 110 -17.40 -5.23 -3.35
C THR A 110 -16.95 -6.52 -4.02
N HIS A 111 -15.69 -6.58 -4.47
CA HIS A 111 -15.15 -7.74 -5.19
C HIS A 111 -13.80 -8.17 -4.60
N VAL A 112 -13.72 -9.45 -4.26
CA VAL A 112 -12.50 -10.10 -3.77
C VAL A 112 -12.35 -11.43 -4.50
N ASP A 113 -11.28 -11.57 -5.26
CA ASP A 113 -10.92 -12.86 -5.87
C ASP A 113 -10.16 -13.70 -4.84
N LEU A 114 -10.54 -14.97 -4.68
CA LEU A 114 -9.94 -15.93 -3.74
C LEU A 114 -9.43 -17.17 -4.46
#